data_AF-A0A0B0D248-F1
#
_entry.id   AF-A0A0B0D248-F1
#
_cell.length_a   1.000
_cell.length_b   1.000
_cell.length_c   1.000
_cell.angle_alpha   90.00
_cell.angle_beta   90.00
_cell.angle_gamma   90.00
#
_symmetry.space_group_name_H-M   'P 1'
#
loop_
_entity.id
_entity.type
_entity.pdbx_description
1 polymer ?
#
loop_
_entity_poly.entity_id
_entity_poly.type
_entity_poly.pdbx_seq_one_letter_code
_entity_poly.pdbx_strand_id
1 'polypeptide(L)'
;MQDPAMALYVIIIIIIVQQLEGNLVAPLVLGNRLHMHPLTIILVLIVAAPLFGFIGMVIAVPLYAVTKIVLKDLYKMYQKHT
;
A
#
# COMPACT_ATOMS: atom_id res chain seq x y z
N MET A 1 -24.70 -18.44 -25.08
CA MET A 1 -25.38 -17.16 -24.81
C MET A 1 -24.58 -16.44 -23.74
N GLN A 2 -23.65 -15.56 -24.15
CA GLN A 2 -23.01 -14.64 -23.21
C GLN A 2 -24.00 -13.51 -23.00
N ASP A 3 -24.79 -13.62 -21.93
CA ASP A 3 -25.82 -12.64 -21.62
C ASP A 3 -25.14 -11.39 -21.02
N PRO A 4 -25.16 -10.21 -21.69
CA PRO A 4 -24.49 -9.00 -21.23
C PRO A 4 -24.94 -8.56 -19.82
N ALA A 5 -26.14 -8.99 -19.40
CA ALA A 5 -26.66 -8.77 -18.07
C ALA A 5 -25.77 -9.41 -16.97
N MET A 6 -25.18 -10.58 -17.22
CA MET A 6 -24.29 -11.23 -16.25
C MET A 6 -23.02 -10.42 -16.00
N ALA A 7 -22.46 -9.81 -17.05
CA ALA A 7 -21.29 -8.95 -16.92
C ALA A 7 -21.60 -7.71 -16.07
N LEU A 8 -22.79 -7.14 -16.23
CA LEU A 8 -23.24 -5.99 -15.43
C LEU A 8 -23.36 -6.35 -13.94
N TYR A 9 -23.95 -7.51 -13.61
CA TYR A 9 -24.04 -7.97 -12.23
C TYR A 9 -22.66 -8.21 -11.59
N VAL A 10 -21.73 -8.81 -12.34
CA VAL A 10 -20.36 -9.03 -11.86
C VAL A 10 -19.65 -7.70 -11.58
N ILE A 11 -19.78 -6.71 -12.45
CA ILE A 11 -19.18 -5.38 -12.26
C ILE A 11 -19.74 -4.72 -10.99
N ILE A 12 -21.05 -4.76 -10.78
CA ILE A 12 -21.69 -4.18 -9.59
C ILE A 12 -21.18 -4.86 -8.31
N ILE A 13 -21.10 -6.18 -8.30
CA ILE A 13 -20.59 -6.95 -7.16
C ILE A 13 -19.12 -6.61 -6.90
N ILE A 14 -18.27 -6.57 -7.94
CA ILE A 14 -16.86 -6.21 -7.80
C ILE A 14 -16.73 -4.81 -7.19
N ILE A 15 -17.49 -3.82 -7.66
CA ILE A 15 -17.45 -2.47 -7.09
C ILE A 15 -17.81 -2.52 -5.60
N ILE A 16 -18.87 -3.23 -5.21
CA ILE A 16 -19.27 -3.34 -3.80
C ILE A 16 -18.16 -4.00 -2.98
N VAL A 17 -17.62 -5.12 -3.44
CA VAL A 17 -16.55 -5.85 -2.75
C VAL A 17 -15.30 -4.99 -2.62
N GLN A 18 -14.85 -4.32 -3.69
CA GLN A 18 -13.69 -3.43 -3.66
C GLN A 18 -13.88 -2.28 -2.65
N GLN A 19 -15.09 -1.73 -2.56
CA GLN A 19 -15.38 -0.66 -1.60
C GLN A 19 -15.39 -1.17 -0.15
N LEU A 20 -15.91 -2.37 0.09
CA LEU A 20 -15.88 -3.01 1.41
C LEU A 20 -14.44 -3.35 1.82
N GLU A 21 -13.66 -3.93 0.90
CA GLU A 21 -12.26 -4.26 1.16
C GLU A 21 -11.43 -3.01 1.42
N GLY A 22 -11.52 -2.00 0.57
CA GLY A 22 -10.71 -0.78 0.68
C GLY A 22 -11.05 0.10 1.89
N ASN A 23 -12.33 0.17 2.29
CA ASN A 23 -12.78 1.11 3.33
C ASN A 23 -13.08 0.48 4.69
N LEU A 24 -13.37 -0.82 4.77
CA LEU A 24 -13.72 -1.49 6.03
C LEU A 24 -12.72 -2.59 6.38
N VAL A 25 -12.49 -3.54 5.48
CA VAL A 25 -11.61 -4.70 5.77
C VAL A 25 -10.17 -4.23 5.91
N ALA A 26 -9.70 -3.37 4.99
CA ALA A 26 -8.35 -2.84 5.03
C ALA A 26 -8.01 -2.15 6.36
N PRO A 27 -8.77 -1.17 6.89
CA PRO A 27 -8.44 -0.57 8.18
C PRO A 27 -8.61 -1.52 9.37
N LEU A 28 -9.54 -2.48 9.31
CA LEU A 28 -9.78 -3.43 10.39
C LEU A 28 -8.67 -4.48 10.49
N VAL A 29 -8.14 -4.94 9.35
CA VAL A 29 -7.12 -6.00 9.27
C VAL A 29 -5.70 -5.43 9.24
N LEU A 30 -5.46 -4.33 8.52
CA LEU A 30 -4.13 -3.69 8.38
C LEU A 30 -3.89 -2.65 9.49
N GLY A 31 -4.46 -2.88 10.68
CA GLY A 31 -4.52 -1.97 11.81
C GLY A 31 -3.34 -0.99 11.93
N ASN A 32 -3.68 0.31 12.00
CA ASN A 32 -2.79 1.45 12.16
C ASN A 32 -1.74 1.63 11.05
N ARG A 33 -2.24 2.18 9.94
CA ARG A 33 -1.60 3.15 9.04
C ARG A 33 -0.12 3.38 9.35
N LEU A 34 0.73 2.84 8.49
CA LEU A 34 2.04 3.45 8.25
C LEU A 34 1.80 4.93 7.96
N HIS A 35 2.04 5.78 8.95
CA HIS A 35 1.97 7.24 8.80
C HIS A 35 3.18 7.67 7.95
N MET A 36 3.12 7.33 6.66
CA MET A 36 4.10 7.71 5.66
C MET A 36 3.71 9.07 5.16
N HIS A 37 4.56 10.05 5.43
CA HIS A 37 4.35 11.40 4.94
C HIS A 37 4.42 11.36 3.41
N PRO A 38 3.39 11.84 2.67
CA PRO A 38 3.36 11.76 1.20
C PRO A 38 4.62 12.30 0.53
N LEU A 39 5.21 13.37 1.09
CA LEU A 39 6.49 13.94 0.65
C LEU A 39 7.63 12.90 0.58
N THR A 40 7.73 11.98 1.53
CA THR A 40 8.81 10.98 1.54
C THR A 40 8.70 9.99 0.38
N ILE A 41 7.48 9.63 -0.01
CA ILE A 41 7.24 8.77 -1.17
C ILE A 41 7.64 9.50 -2.45
N ILE A 42 7.28 10.79 -2.58
CA ILE A 42 7.67 11.62 -3.72
C ILE A 42 9.20 11.69 -3.84
N LEU A 43 9.92 11.94 -2.74
CA LEU A 43 11.38 11.97 -2.73
C LEU A 43 11.99 10.63 -3.16
N VAL A 44 11.49 9.51 -2.63
CA VAL A 44 11.94 8.17 -3.01
C VAL A 44 11.71 7.90 -4.50
N LEU A 45 10.58 8.32 -5.05
CA LEU A 45 10.27 8.17 -6.48
C LEU A 45 11.18 9.01 -7.37
N ILE A 46 11.47 10.25 -6.97
CA ILE A 46 12.40 11.14 -7.70
C ILE A 46 13.80 10.52 -7.77
N VAL A 47 14.25 9.86 -6.70
CA VAL A 47 15.55 9.18 -6.66
C VAL A 47 15.52 7.86 -7.44
N ALA A 48 14.44 7.09 -7.36
CA ALA A 48 14.33 5.78 -8.01
C ALA A 48 14.15 5.85 -9.53
N ALA A 49 13.45 6.87 -10.03
CA ALA A 49 13.18 7.07 -11.44
C ALA A 49 14.45 7.12 -12.32
N PRO A 50 15.48 7.92 -12.01
CA PRO A 50 16.71 7.94 -12.81
C PRO A 50 17.60 6.71 -12.64
N LEU A 51 17.48 5.96 -11.53
CA LEU A 51 18.34 4.79 -11.25
C LEU A 51 17.90 3.54 -12.04
N PHE A 52 16.60 3.25 -12.04
CA PHE A 52 16.06 2.02 -12.62
C PHE A 52 14.76 2.25 -13.43
N GLY A 53 14.43 3.51 -13.74
CA GLY A 53 13.22 3.85 -14.48
C GLY A 53 11.93 3.51 -13.74
N PHE A 54 10.91 3.16 -14.51
CA PHE A 54 9.59 2.78 -13.99
C PHE A 54 9.64 1.56 -13.06
N ILE A 55 10.45 0.55 -13.38
CA ILE A 55 10.60 -0.65 -12.54
C ILE A 55 11.18 -0.25 -11.16
N GLY A 56 12.15 0.66 -11.14
CA GLY A 56 12.68 1.25 -9.91
C GLY A 56 11.60 1.88 -9.05
N MET A 57 10.72 2.66 -9.66
CA MET A 57 9.64 3.35 -8.96
C MET A 57 8.64 2.37 -8.33
N VAL A 58 8.27 1.31 -9.05
CA VAL A 58 7.34 0.27 -8.56
C VAL A 58 7.91 -0.45 -7.34
N ILE A 59 9.22 -0.75 -7.34
CA ILE A 59 9.89 -1.48 -6.26
C ILE A 59 10.28 -0.55 -5.09
N ALA A 60 10.59 0.72 -5.37
CA ALA A 60 11.09 1.65 -4.35
C ALA A 60 10.05 1.95 -3.25
N VAL A 61 8.76 2.05 -3.61
CA VAL A 61 7.68 2.30 -2.64
C VAL A 61 7.53 1.17 -1.61
N PRO A 62 7.35 -0.11 -2.00
CA PRO A 62 7.28 -1.21 -1.03
C PRO A 62 8.58 -1.38 -0.25
N LEU A 63 9.75 -1.19 -0.89
CA LEU A 63 11.03 -1.29 -0.20
C LEU A 63 11.17 -0.23 0.92
N TYR A 64 10.78 1.02 0.63
CA TYR A 64 10.76 2.09 1.61
C TYR A 64 9.78 1.79 2.76
N ALA A 65 8.59 1.28 2.44
CA ALA A 65 7.59 0.90 3.44
C ALA A 65 8.13 -0.17 4.41
N VAL A 66 8.74 -1.24 3.87
CA VAL A 66 9.36 -2.30 4.68
C VAL A 66 10.50 -1.76 5.53
N THR A 67 11.40 -0.97 4.94
CA THR A 67 12.53 -0.38 5.66
C THR A 67 12.05 0.48 6.83
N LYS A 68 11.03 1.30 6.61
CA LYS A 68 10.44 2.15 7.65
C LYS A 68 9.79 1.33 8.77
N ILE A 69 9.10 0.24 8.46
CA ILE A 69 8.53 -0.67 9.46
C ILE A 69 9.66 -1.25 10.32
N VAL A 70 10.67 -1.83 9.67
CA VAL A 70 11.80 -2.47 10.34
C VAL A 70 12.50 -1.48 11.28
N LEU A 71 12.83 -0.28 10.79
CA LEU A 71 13.46 0.76 11.63
C LEU A 71 12.58 1.18 12.81
N LYS A 72 11.26 1.32 12.59
CA LYS A 72 10.32 1.70 13.65
C LYS A 72 10.21 0.60 14.72
N ASP A 73 10.16 -0.66 14.31
CA ASP A 73 10.05 -1.80 15.22
C ASP A 73 11.37 -2.03 15.98
N LEU A 74 12.52 -1.87 15.32
CA LEU A 74 13.83 -1.87 15.98
C LEU A 74 13.95 -0.74 17.00
N TYR A 75 13.56 0.49 16.65
CA TYR A 75 13.62 1.63 17.57
C TYR A 75 12.72 1.40 18.79
N LYS A 76 11.50 0.91 18.60
CA LYS A 76 10.60 0.52 19.69
C LYS A 76 11.20 -0.57 20.57
N MET A 77 11.85 -1.57 19.98
CA MET A 77 12.50 -2.64 20.74
C MET A 77 13.65 -2.09 21.59
N TYR A 78 14.46 -1.19 21.03
CA TYR A 78 15.56 -0.55 21.74
C TYR A 78 15.07 0.32 22.91
N GLN A 79 13.98 1.05 22.71
CA GLN A 79 13.39 1.91 23.74
C GLN A 79 12.68 1.12 24.85
N LYS A 80 12.23 -0.12 24.59
CA LYS A 80 11.59 -0.99 25.60
C LYS A 80 12.59 -1.70 26.52
N HIS A 81 13.89 -1.62 26.22
CA HIS A 81 14.96 -2.20 27.03
C HIS A 81 15.79 -1.17 27.81
N THR A 82 15.39 0.12 27.77
CA THR A 82 15.84 1.17 28.71
C THR A 82 14.67 1.57 29.58
#